data_AF-A0A9Q8Z9N8-F1
#
_entry.id   AF-A0A9Q8Z9N8-F1
#
_cell.length_a   1.000
_cell.length_b   1.000
_cell.length_c   1.000
_cell.angle_alpha   90.00
_cell.angle_beta   90.00
_cell.angle_gamma   90.00
#
_symmetry.space_group_name_H-M   'P 1'
#
loop_
_entity.id
_entity.type
_entity.pdbx_description
1 polymer ?
#
loop_
_entity_poly.entity_id
_entity_poly.type
_entity_poly.pdbx_seq_one_letter_code
_entity_poly.pdbx_strand_id
1 'polypeptide(L)'
;MASPNTQATTQNMPTAPKAQGYNKLAKLMGKHTEMAIFRRFGSLNMINLLYLQAELMDLERKYEVAYCEDAKSSVESVRSFCNDFAKLRSSKSIGYPDQLNQLLNISDKLEKYSMVKKVLNRVRL
;
A
#
# COMPACT_ATOMS: atom_id res chain seq x y z
N MET A 1 74.23 2.27 3.13
CA MET A 1 73.41 1.12 2.70
C MET A 1 71.96 1.58 2.65
N ALA A 2 71.50 2.05 1.49
CA ALA A 2 70.13 2.49 1.26
C ALA A 2 69.41 1.40 0.46
N SER A 3 68.24 0.97 0.95
CA SER A 3 67.33 0.03 0.27
C SER A 3 65.90 0.27 0.78
N PRO A 4 64.86 -0.06 -0.01
CA PRO A 4 64.04 0.99 -0.61
C PRO A 4 62.58 1.00 -0.14
N ASN A 5 61.96 2.12 -0.47
CA ASN A 5 60.57 2.50 -0.34
C ASN A 5 59.58 1.41 -0.80
N THR A 6 58.79 0.85 0.12
CA THR A 6 57.60 0.04 -0.21
C THR A 6 56.42 0.98 -0.40
N GLN A 7 56.14 1.35 -1.65
CA GLN A 7 54.91 2.04 -2.01
C GLN A 7 53.74 1.07 -1.89
N ALA A 8 53.03 1.14 -0.76
CA ALA A 8 51.71 0.53 -0.64
C ALA A 8 50.70 1.40 -1.41
N THR A 9 50.37 0.97 -2.62
CA THR A 9 49.24 1.45 -3.42
C THR A 9 47.94 1.22 -2.64
N THR A 10 47.56 2.17 -1.81
CA THR A 10 46.20 2.24 -1.26
C THR A 10 45.30 2.79 -2.35
N GLN A 11 44.69 1.86 -3.08
CA GLN A 11 43.64 2.15 -4.03
C GLN A 11 42.58 3.04 -3.36
N ASN A 12 42.28 4.16 -4.02
CA ASN A 12 41.19 5.07 -3.68
C ASN A 12 39.87 4.30 -3.66
N MET A 13 39.49 3.79 -2.49
CA MET A 13 38.11 3.38 -2.23
C MET A 13 37.25 4.66 -2.33
N PRO A 14 36.17 4.71 -3.12
CA PRO A 14 35.32 5.89 -3.17
C PRO A 14 34.75 6.09 -1.78
N THR A 15 35.27 7.07 -1.04
CA THR A 15 34.76 7.41 0.28
C THR A 15 33.30 7.80 0.11
N ALA A 16 32.41 7.02 0.74
CA ALA A 16 30.98 7.25 0.64
C ALA A 16 30.71 8.73 0.97
N PRO A 17 29.95 9.45 0.13
CA PRO A 17 29.73 10.87 0.31
C PRO A 17 29.20 11.13 1.72
N LYS A 18 29.82 12.10 2.43
CA LYS A 18 29.37 12.50 3.76
C LYS A 18 27.88 12.81 3.67
N ALA A 19 27.07 12.19 4.53
CA ALA A 19 25.64 12.46 4.59
C ALA A 19 25.42 13.95 4.88
N GLN A 20 24.70 14.63 3.99
CA GLN A 20 24.37 16.05 4.08
C GLN A 20 22.85 16.25 4.10
N GLY A 21 22.40 17.40 4.60
CA GLY A 21 20.97 17.77 4.65
C GLY A 21 20.12 16.71 5.36
N TYR A 22 19.01 16.31 4.73
CA TYR A 22 18.08 15.32 5.26
C TYR A 22 18.71 13.95 5.54
N ASN A 23 19.74 13.55 4.79
CA ASN A 23 20.43 12.28 5.04
C ASN A 23 21.18 12.28 6.38
N LYS A 24 21.75 13.44 6.77
CA LYS A 24 22.41 13.58 8.07
C LYS A 24 21.38 13.58 9.20
N LEU A 25 20.28 14.32 9.01
CA LEU A 25 19.20 14.42 9.98
C LEU A 25 18.52 13.05 10.20
N ALA A 26 18.21 12.32 9.13
CA ALA A 26 17.64 10.97 9.22
C ALA A 26 18.56 9.99 9.95
N LYS A 27 19.87 10.02 9.68
CA LYS A 27 20.85 9.20 10.42
C LYS A 27 20.89 9.57 11.91
N LEU A 28 20.79 10.86 12.25
CA LEU A 28 20.78 11.31 13.63
C LEU A 28 19.50 10.85 14.36
N MET A 29 18.33 11.10 13.79
CA MET A 29 17.03 10.70 14.36
C MET A 29 16.87 9.18 14.45
N GLY A 30 17.43 8.43 13.50
CA GLY A 30 17.43 6.97 13.55
C GLY A 30 18.37 6.39 14.61
N LYS A 31 19.47 7.07 14.93
CA LYS A 31 20.40 6.67 16.00
C LYS A 31 19.88 7.05 17.39
N HIS A 32 19.17 8.17 17.46
CA HIS A 32 18.65 8.77 18.69
C HIS A 32 17.14 8.95 18.55
N THR A 33 16.37 7.88 18.76
CA THR A 33 14.92 7.86 18.56
C THR A 33 14.19 8.89 19.44
N GLU A 34 14.75 9.24 20.60
CA GLU A 34 14.29 10.29 21.49
C GLU A 34 14.38 11.70 20.88
N MET A 35 15.31 11.90 19.94
CA MET A 35 15.47 13.14 19.18
C MET A 35 14.62 13.15 17.90
N ALA A 36 13.93 12.04 17.61
CA ALA A 36 13.13 11.91 16.41
C ALA A 36 11.77 12.62 16.58
N ILE A 37 11.66 13.82 16.03
CA ILE A 37 10.44 14.61 15.98
C ILE A 37 9.64 14.27 14.72
N PHE A 38 8.49 13.63 14.90
CA PHE A 38 7.54 13.36 13.83
C PHE A 38 6.24 14.15 14.06
N ARG A 39 5.80 14.90 13.05
CA ARG A 39 4.51 15.60 13.12
C ARG A 39 3.37 14.58 13.08
N ARG A 40 2.44 14.68 14.03
CA ARG A 40 1.19 13.92 13.98
C ARG A 40 0.27 14.55 12.95
N PHE A 41 -0.14 13.78 11.95
CA PHE A 41 -1.06 14.22 10.91
C PHE A 41 -2.51 13.85 11.25
N GLY A 42 -2.97 14.13 12.48
CA GLY A 42 -4.27 13.67 12.99
C GLY A 42 -5.46 14.05 12.10
N SER A 43 -5.61 15.35 11.80
CA SER A 43 -6.71 15.84 10.94
C SER A 43 -6.62 15.31 9.52
N LEU A 44 -5.42 15.24 8.92
CA LEU A 44 -5.24 14.69 7.58
C LEU A 44 -5.55 13.19 7.52
N ASN A 45 -5.13 12.43 8.54
CA ASN A 45 -5.45 11.02 8.65
C ASN A 45 -6.96 10.80 8.81
N MET A 46 -7.66 11.68 9.54
CA MET A 46 -9.11 11.61 9.66
C MET A 46 -9.82 11.90 8.35
N ILE A 47 -9.40 12.94 7.61
CA ILE A 47 -9.91 13.24 6.27
C ILE A 47 -9.70 12.04 5.33
N ASN A 48 -8.51 11.42 5.37
CA ASN A 48 -8.21 10.25 4.57
C ASN A 48 -9.10 9.04 4.94
N LEU A 49 -9.41 8.84 6.23
CA LEU A 49 -10.36 7.79 6.65
C LEU A 49 -11.76 8.05 6.11
N LEU A 50 -12.26 9.28 6.22
CA LEU A 50 -13.58 9.66 5.70
C LEU A 50 -13.65 9.47 4.19
N TYR A 51 -12.58 9.83 3.48
CA TYR A 51 -12.44 9.60 2.04
C TYR A 51 -12.52 8.11 1.69
N LEU A 52 -11.74 7.27 2.37
CA LEU A 52 -11.75 5.82 2.16
C LEU A 52 -13.11 5.19 2.47
N GLN A 53 -13.83 5.71 3.48
CA GLN A 53 -15.19 5.26 3.80
C GLN A 53 -16.17 5.59 2.67
N ALA A 54 -16.13 6.82 2.14
CA ALA A 54 -16.98 7.21 1.03
C ALA A 54 -16.71 6.36 -0.22
N GLU A 55 -15.43 6.13 -0.55
CA GLU A 55 -15.06 5.24 -1.67
C GLU A 55 -15.54 3.80 -1.46
N LEU A 56 -15.41 3.26 -0.24
CA LEU A 56 -15.88 1.91 0.08
C LEU A 56 -17.41 1.79 -0.08
N MET A 57 -18.17 2.78 0.39
CA MET A 57 -19.62 2.82 0.19
C MET A 57 -20.01 2.86 -1.29
N ASP A 58 -19.26 3.61 -2.10
CA ASP A 58 -19.49 3.66 -3.55
C ASP A 58 -19.17 2.34 -4.25
N LEU A 59 -18.07 1.69 -3.85
CA LEU A 59 -17.67 0.39 -4.38
C LEU A 59 -18.64 -0.71 -3.97
N GLU A 60 -19.12 -0.71 -2.72
CA GLU A 60 -20.13 -1.64 -2.23
C GLU A 60 -21.41 -1.57 -3.06
N ARG A 61 -21.91 -0.36 -3.31
CA ARG A 61 -23.08 -0.15 -4.18
C ARG A 61 -22.84 -0.67 -5.59
N LYS A 62 -21.68 -0.38 -6.18
CA LYS A 62 -21.33 -0.86 -7.54
C LYS A 62 -21.23 -2.39 -7.59
N TYR A 63 -20.67 -2.99 -6.54
CA TYR A 63 -20.59 -4.44 -6.41
C TYR A 63 -21.99 -5.07 -6.33
N GLU A 64 -22.89 -4.50 -5.54
CA GLU A 64 -24.27 -4.97 -5.41
C GLU A 64 -25.02 -4.90 -6.75
N VAL A 65 -24.84 -3.81 -7.51
CA VAL A 65 -25.41 -3.68 -8.86
C VAL A 65 -24.89 -4.76 -9.79
N ALA A 66 -23.55 -4.92 -9.90
CA ALA A 66 -22.95 -5.93 -10.75
C ALA A 66 -23.38 -7.36 -10.37
N TYR A 67 -23.42 -7.64 -9.06
CA TYR A 67 -23.93 -8.89 -8.52
C TYR A 67 -25.39 -9.15 -8.93
N CYS A 68 -26.26 -8.14 -8.83
CA CYS A 68 -27.66 -8.25 -9.21
C CYS A 68 -27.85 -8.47 -10.71
N GLU A 69 -27.02 -7.84 -11.54
CA GLU A 69 -27.01 -8.01 -12.99
C GLU A 69 -26.56 -9.42 -13.38
N ASP A 70 -25.47 -9.91 -12.79
CA ASP A 70 -24.97 -11.27 -13.03
C ASP A 70 -25.99 -12.34 -12.60
N ALA A 71 -26.66 -12.13 -11.45
CA ALA A 71 -27.71 -13.03 -10.96
C ALA A 71 -28.95 -13.08 -11.88
N LYS A 72 -29.26 -11.99 -12.59
CA LYS A 72 -30.37 -11.88 -13.55
C LYS A 72 -29.98 -12.28 -14.97
N SER A 73 -28.71 -12.59 -15.21
CA SER A 73 -28.21 -12.95 -16.53
C SER A 73 -28.95 -14.17 -17.10
N SER A 74 -29.18 -14.19 -18.41
CA SER A 74 -29.73 -15.36 -19.10
C SER A 74 -28.72 -16.50 -19.18
N VAL A 75 -27.42 -16.21 -19.00
CA VAL A 75 -26.31 -17.15 -19.11
C VAL A 75 -26.04 -17.84 -17.77
N GLU A 76 -26.16 -19.18 -17.72
CA GLU A 76 -25.98 -19.96 -16.50
C GLU A 76 -24.57 -19.81 -15.88
N SER A 77 -23.53 -19.72 -16.71
CA SER A 77 -22.16 -19.53 -16.21
C SER A 77 -22.02 -18.20 -15.47
N VAL A 78 -22.66 -17.13 -15.96
CA VAL A 78 -22.66 -15.81 -15.34
C VAL A 78 -23.47 -15.81 -14.04
N ARG A 79 -24.67 -16.40 -14.05
CA ARG A 79 -25.46 -16.56 -12.81
C ARG A 79 -24.71 -17.30 -11.72
N SER A 80 -23.89 -18.29 -12.09
CA SER A 80 -23.15 -19.09 -11.13
C SER A 80 -22.03 -18.35 -10.40
N PHE A 81 -21.67 -17.13 -10.81
CA PHE A 81 -20.66 -16.31 -10.13
C PHE A 81 -21.03 -15.98 -8.67
N CYS A 82 -22.32 -15.85 -8.36
CA CYS A 82 -22.79 -15.55 -7.00
C CYS A 82 -22.50 -16.67 -5.99
N ASN A 83 -22.38 -17.90 -6.47
CA ASN A 83 -22.21 -19.09 -5.64
C ASN A 83 -20.81 -19.71 -5.76
N ASP A 84 -20.02 -19.29 -6.75
CA ASP A 84 -18.73 -19.89 -7.07
C ASP A 84 -17.65 -18.83 -7.38
N PHE A 85 -16.81 -18.56 -6.38
CA PHE A 85 -15.69 -17.63 -6.51
C PHE A 85 -14.61 -18.10 -7.49
N ALA A 86 -14.47 -19.40 -7.77
CA ALA A 86 -13.53 -19.87 -8.77
C ALA A 86 -13.99 -19.45 -10.16
N LYS A 87 -15.29 -19.58 -10.45
CA LYS A 87 -15.90 -19.10 -11.70
C LYS A 87 -15.88 -17.57 -11.79
N LEU A 88 -16.16 -16.87 -10.69
CA LEU A 88 -16.04 -15.41 -10.65
C LEU A 88 -14.62 -14.94 -10.95
N ARG A 89 -13.57 -15.61 -10.45
CA ARG A 89 -12.18 -15.27 -10.78
C ARG A 89 -11.87 -15.45 -12.27
N SER A 90 -12.50 -16.43 -12.91
CA SER A 90 -12.41 -16.64 -14.35
C SER A 90 -13.28 -15.67 -15.16
N SER A 91 -14.15 -14.87 -14.53
CA SER A 91 -15.11 -13.98 -15.21
C SER A 91 -14.45 -12.94 -16.11
N LYS A 92 -13.25 -12.49 -15.73
CA LYS A 92 -12.45 -11.55 -16.52
C LYS A 92 -12.09 -12.09 -17.90
N SER A 93 -11.86 -13.39 -18.02
CA SER A 93 -11.51 -14.03 -19.30
C SER A 93 -12.71 -14.25 -20.21
N ILE A 94 -13.92 -14.29 -19.64
CA ILE A 94 -15.20 -14.49 -20.35
C ILE A 94 -15.97 -13.19 -20.60
N GLY A 95 -15.39 -12.03 -20.25
CA GLY A 95 -15.95 -10.72 -20.60
C GLY A 95 -16.94 -10.14 -19.59
N TYR A 96 -17.04 -10.70 -18.38
CA TYR A 96 -17.90 -10.19 -17.30
C TYR A 96 -17.05 -9.83 -16.06
N PRO A 97 -16.11 -8.87 -16.16
CA PRO A 97 -15.17 -8.61 -15.08
C PRO A 97 -15.75 -7.75 -13.95
N ASP A 98 -16.94 -7.19 -14.10
CA ASP A 98 -17.40 -6.07 -13.27
C ASP A 98 -17.56 -6.44 -11.80
N GLN A 99 -18.26 -7.54 -11.49
CA GLN A 99 -18.39 -8.02 -10.11
C GLN A 99 -17.01 -8.31 -9.48
N LEU A 100 -16.12 -8.99 -10.22
CA LEU A 100 -14.77 -9.32 -9.75
C LEU A 100 -13.93 -8.05 -9.52
N ASN A 101 -13.99 -7.09 -10.44
CA ASN A 101 -13.23 -5.85 -10.36
C ASN A 101 -13.66 -5.02 -9.15
N GLN A 102 -14.97 -4.90 -8.90
CA GLN A 102 -15.44 -4.19 -7.70
C GLN A 102 -14.98 -4.90 -6.42
N LEU A 103 -15.04 -6.23 -6.37
CA LEU A 103 -14.56 -7.00 -5.22
C LEU A 103 -13.06 -6.80 -4.96
N LEU A 104 -12.23 -6.79 -6.00
CA LEU A 104 -10.79 -6.53 -5.89
C LEU A 104 -10.51 -5.09 -5.40
N ASN A 105 -11.25 -4.12 -5.92
CA ASN A 105 -11.14 -2.73 -5.49
C ASN A 105 -11.55 -2.55 -4.02
N ILE A 106 -12.63 -3.20 -3.59
CA ILE A 106 -13.07 -3.21 -2.18
C ILE A 106 -11.94 -3.78 -1.30
N SER A 107 -11.33 -4.90 -1.72
CA SER A 107 -10.24 -5.52 -0.97
C SER A 107 -9.04 -4.58 -0.79
N ASP A 108 -8.59 -3.92 -1.87
CA ASP A 108 -7.48 -2.96 -1.81
C ASP A 108 -7.81 -1.76 -0.91
N LYS A 109 -9.03 -1.22 -0.99
CA LYS A 109 -9.46 -0.09 -0.16
C LYS A 109 -9.62 -0.48 1.30
N LEU A 110 -10.13 -1.68 1.61
CA LEU A 110 -10.22 -2.20 2.97
C LEU A 110 -8.83 -2.40 3.60
N GLU A 111 -7.85 -2.86 2.82
CA GLU A 111 -6.47 -2.98 3.29
C GLU A 111 -5.91 -1.60 3.68
N LYS A 112 -6.06 -0.60 2.82
CA LYS A 112 -5.64 0.79 3.09
C LYS A 112 -6.35 1.37 4.30
N TYR A 113 -7.66 1.19 4.41
CA TYR A 113 -8.46 1.65 5.55
C TYR A 113 -8.00 1.00 6.86
N SER A 114 -7.79 -0.32 6.85
CA SER A 114 -7.29 -1.07 8.01
C SER A 114 -5.90 -0.60 8.44
N MET A 115 -5.00 -0.32 7.48
CA MET A 115 -3.67 0.21 7.77
C MET A 115 -3.72 1.59 8.43
N VAL A 116 -4.47 2.54 7.86
CA VAL A 116 -4.59 3.91 8.41
C VAL A 116 -5.20 3.87 9.82
N LYS A 117 -6.23 3.04 10.02
CA LYS A 117 -6.87 2.84 11.32
C LYS A 117 -5.90 2.25 12.37
N LYS A 118 -5.08 1.27 11.99
CA LYS A 118 -4.04 0.70 12.88
C LYS A 118 -2.99 1.74 13.27
N VAL A 119 -2.51 2.55 12.33
CA VAL A 119 -1.54 3.62 12.61
C VAL A 119 -2.13 4.64 13.58
N LEU A 120 -3.38 5.06 13.41
CA LEU A 120 -4.03 5.99 14.32
C LEU A 120 -4.21 5.43 15.73
N ASN A 121 -4.62 4.16 15.85
CA ASN A 121 -4.83 3.52 17.15
C ASN A 121 -3.52 3.33 17.93
N ARG A 122 -2.39 3.10 17.25
CA ARG A 122 -1.07 2.98 17.89
C ARG A 122 -0.52 4.30 18.43
N VAL A 123 -1.05 5.44 17.98
CA VAL A 123 -0.56 6.78 18.34
C VAL A 123 -1.44 7.42 19.43
N ARG A 124 -2.47 6.70 19.92
CA ARG A 124 -3.14 6.99 21.20
C ARG A 124 -2.44 6.21 22.34
N LEU A 125 -1.32 6.76 22.82
CA LEU A 125 -0.72 6.50 24.14
C LEU A 125 -0.32 7.86 24.72
#